data_AF-A0A317REM4-F1
#
_entry.id   AF-A0A317REM4-F1
#
_cell.length_a   1.000
_cell.length_b   1.000
_cell.length_c   1.000
_cell.angle_alpha   90.00
_cell.angle_beta   90.00
_cell.angle_gamma   90.00
#
_symmetry.space_group_name_H-M   'P 1'
#
loop_
_entity.id
_entity.type
_entity.pdbx_description
1 polymer ?
#
loop_
_entity_poly.entity_id
_entity_poly.type
_entity_poly.pdbx_seq_one_letter_code
_entity_poly.pdbx_strand_id
1 'polypeptide(L)'
;MRQHRSVSPLGSTALFLAAAALALPLSAQVLRCTDPATGRVTYTDASCPRGAAAHEVEARKSAAELALQEEQARQALARKQERRQREAAEREAQHARDDLRPLAGSAPPASPAESAACRQAHQELLQLQARADPSLYDDALLLDQAQRRRELACLSPAELARLEAQRPRPAPAAAASPVIVVPGHPQRPPLRPRPPPPRPEISHCNVFRCYDRQGNAYPR
;
A
#
# COMPACT_ATOMS: atom_id res chain seq x y z
N MET A 1 44.81 -33.71 47.27
CA MET A 1 43.65 -33.56 48.19
C MET A 1 42.67 -32.56 47.60
N ARG A 2 41.38 -32.93 47.52
CA ARG A 2 40.13 -32.13 47.34
C ARG A 2 40.15 -30.97 46.32
N GLN A 3 39.62 -31.12 45.10
CA GLN A 3 38.18 -31.07 44.69
C GLN A 3 37.37 -29.88 45.22
N HIS A 4 37.06 -28.92 44.34
CA HIS A 4 35.82 -28.12 44.32
C HIS A 4 35.46 -27.86 42.84
N ARG A 5 34.65 -28.75 42.23
CA ARG A 5 33.19 -28.65 42.03
C ARG A 5 32.76 -27.50 41.11
N SER A 6 32.66 -27.86 39.83
CA SER A 6 31.81 -27.27 38.79
C SER A 6 30.32 -27.46 39.10
N VAL A 7 29.51 -26.43 38.85
CA VAL A 7 28.06 -26.56 38.64
C VAL A 7 27.67 -25.66 37.48
N SER A 8 27.45 -26.29 36.31
CA SER A 8 26.76 -25.72 35.16
C SER A 8 25.25 -25.96 35.32
N PRO A 9 24.37 -24.99 35.02
CA PRO A 9 22.96 -25.27 34.87
C PRO A 9 22.67 -25.76 33.45
N LEU A 10 22.85 -27.06 33.21
CA LEU A 10 22.13 -27.81 32.18
C LEU A 10 20.86 -28.36 32.87
N GLY A 11 19.69 -27.84 32.54
CA GLY A 11 18.46 -28.38 33.14
C GLY A 11 17.21 -27.54 32.95
N SER A 12 16.78 -27.31 31.72
CA SER A 12 15.36 -27.15 31.38
C SER A 12 15.20 -27.48 29.90
N THR A 13 15.21 -28.78 29.56
CA THR A 13 13.99 -29.49 29.14
C THR A 13 13.29 -28.73 28.01
N ALA A 14 13.72 -28.89 26.76
CA ALA A 14 13.39 -30.05 25.93
C ALA A 14 11.90 -30.44 26.04
N LEU A 15 11.00 -29.51 25.69
CA LEU A 15 9.59 -29.81 25.43
C LEU A 15 8.97 -28.81 24.42
N PHE A 16 9.64 -28.58 23.28
CA PHE A 16 9.07 -27.83 22.15
C PHE A 16 9.36 -28.52 20.80
N LEU A 17 9.45 -29.86 20.79
CA LEU A 17 9.82 -30.66 19.61
C LEU A 17 8.78 -31.72 19.24
N ALA A 18 7.48 -31.44 19.45
CA ALA A 18 6.41 -32.37 19.09
C ALA A 18 5.11 -31.67 18.62
N ALA A 19 5.22 -30.58 17.85
CA ALA A 19 4.05 -29.94 17.20
C ALA A 19 4.30 -29.63 15.71
N ALA A 20 5.24 -30.34 15.07
CA ALA A 20 5.58 -30.16 13.65
C ALA A 20 5.04 -31.27 12.72
N ALA A 21 4.22 -32.19 13.23
CA ALA A 21 3.69 -33.31 12.46
C ALA A 21 2.17 -33.36 12.59
N LEU A 22 1.48 -32.53 11.79
CA LEU A 22 0.11 -32.70 11.26
C LEU A 22 -0.34 -31.37 10.62
N ALA A 23 0.51 -30.79 9.76
CA ALA A 23 -0.03 -29.90 8.73
C ALA A 23 -0.72 -30.82 7.72
N LEU A 24 -1.96 -31.22 8.02
CA LEU A 24 -2.84 -31.78 7.01
C LEU A 24 -2.88 -30.75 5.87
N PRO A 25 -2.56 -31.14 4.63
CA PRO A 25 -2.66 -30.22 3.51
C PRO A 25 -4.11 -29.80 3.42
N LEU A 26 -4.42 -28.57 3.82
CA LEU A 26 -5.72 -27.95 3.58
C LEU A 26 -5.77 -27.58 2.11
N SER A 27 -5.82 -28.59 1.24
CA SER A 27 -6.03 -28.37 -0.19
C SER A 27 -7.50 -28.03 -0.38
N ALA A 28 -7.81 -26.74 -0.44
CA ALA A 28 -9.12 -26.25 -0.82
C ALA A 28 -9.32 -26.54 -2.32
N GLN A 29 -9.92 -27.68 -2.64
CA GLN A 29 -10.39 -28.01 -4.00
C GLN A 29 -11.80 -27.45 -4.14
N VAL A 30 -12.05 -26.68 -5.21
CA VAL A 30 -13.38 -26.13 -5.47
C VAL A 30 -14.22 -27.23 -6.13
N LEU A 31 -15.25 -27.67 -5.42
CA LEU A 31 -16.24 -28.63 -5.89
C LEU A 31 -17.46 -27.89 -6.45
N ARG A 32 -17.94 -28.36 -7.60
CA ARG A 32 -19.23 -27.99 -8.17
C ARG A 32 -20.27 -28.99 -7.68
N CYS A 33 -21.11 -28.58 -6.74
CA CYS A 33 -22.23 -29.38 -6.25
C CYS A 33 -23.48 -29.05 -7.06
N THR A 34 -24.14 -30.08 -7.61
CA THR A 34 -25.42 -29.95 -8.30
C THR A 34 -26.51 -30.63 -7.48
N ASP A 35 -27.50 -29.86 -7.03
CA ASP A 35 -28.66 -30.34 -6.27
C ASP A 35 -29.58 -31.16 -7.19
N PRO A 36 -29.89 -32.43 -6.87
CA PRO A 36 -30.73 -33.29 -7.72
C PRO A 36 -32.21 -32.87 -7.73
N ALA A 37 -32.69 -32.18 -6.70
CA ALA A 37 -34.09 -31.80 -6.58
C ALA A 37 -34.39 -30.48 -7.33
N THR A 38 -33.44 -29.54 -7.31
CA THR A 38 -33.64 -28.19 -7.87
C THR A 38 -32.78 -27.88 -9.10
N GLY A 39 -31.78 -28.70 -9.39
CA GLY A 39 -30.78 -28.43 -10.43
C GLY A 39 -29.83 -27.28 -10.09
N ARG A 40 -29.90 -26.73 -8.87
CA ARG A 40 -29.08 -25.58 -8.46
C ARG A 40 -27.61 -25.99 -8.35
N VAL A 41 -26.74 -25.23 -9.01
CA VAL A 41 -25.29 -25.39 -8.94
C VAL A 41 -24.72 -24.48 -7.86
N THR A 42 -23.91 -25.03 -6.96
CA THR A 42 -23.20 -24.29 -5.91
C THR A 42 -21.73 -24.69 -5.93
N TYR A 43 -20.84 -23.70 -5.91
CA TYR A 43 -19.39 -23.93 -5.81
C TYR A 43 -18.97 -23.80 -4.35
N THR A 44 -18.29 -24.81 -3.84
CA THR A 44 -17.84 -24.84 -2.44
C THR A 44 -16.49 -25.54 -2.33
N ASP A 45 -15.71 -25.11 -1.36
CA ASP A 45 -14.45 -25.69 -0.90
C ASP A 45 -14.66 -26.81 0.16
N ALA A 46 -15.92 -27.06 0.55
CA ALA A 46 -16.32 -28.11 1.48
C ALA A 46 -17.05 -29.26 0.76
N SER A 47 -17.27 -30.38 1.47
CA SER A 47 -17.99 -31.53 0.91
C SER A 47 -19.41 -31.16 0.47
N CYS A 48 -19.85 -31.68 -0.68
CA CYS A 48 -21.21 -31.45 -1.16
C CYS A 48 -22.27 -32.03 -0.19
N PRO A 49 -23.44 -31.37 -0.08
CA PRO A 49 -24.55 -31.90 0.71
C PRO A 49 -24.98 -33.30 0.24
N ARG A 50 -25.48 -34.12 1.16
CA ARG A 50 -25.84 -35.53 0.88
C ARG A 50 -26.80 -35.62 -0.31
N GLY A 51 -26.43 -36.43 -1.29
CA GLY A 51 -27.23 -36.66 -2.51
C GLY A 51 -26.95 -35.69 -3.66
N ALA A 52 -26.16 -34.62 -3.45
CA ALA A 52 -25.72 -33.76 -4.55
C ALA A 52 -24.61 -34.42 -5.39
N ALA A 53 -24.67 -34.24 -6.70
CA ALA A 53 -23.59 -34.64 -7.59
C ALA A 53 -22.40 -33.67 -7.42
N ALA A 54 -21.25 -34.19 -7.04
CA ALA A 54 -20.01 -33.43 -6.87
C ALA A 54 -19.12 -33.60 -8.11
N HIS A 55 -18.67 -32.49 -8.69
CA HIS A 55 -17.68 -32.49 -9.77
C HIS A 55 -16.53 -31.55 -9.40
N GLU A 56 -15.29 -32.04 -9.44
CA GLU A 56 -14.10 -31.21 -9.23
C GLU A 56 -13.97 -30.23 -10.40
N VAL A 57 -13.83 -28.92 -10.12
CA VAL A 57 -13.83 -27.90 -11.18
C VAL A 57 -12.49 -27.84 -11.91
N GLU A 58 -11.39 -28.13 -11.20
CA GLU A 58 -10.06 -28.25 -11.76
C GLU A 58 -9.42 -29.52 -11.21
N ALA A 59 -8.86 -30.37 -12.08
CA ALA A 59 -8.22 -31.60 -11.63
C ALA A 59 -7.02 -31.27 -10.74
N ARG A 60 -6.92 -31.94 -9.59
CA ARG A 60 -5.73 -31.88 -8.75
C ARG A 60 -4.46 -32.10 -9.59
N LYS A 61 -3.51 -31.16 -9.50
CA LYS A 61 -2.18 -31.29 -10.12
C LYS A 61 -1.56 -32.63 -9.79
N SER A 62 -0.96 -33.27 -10.79
CA SER A 62 -0.28 -34.54 -10.61
C SER A 62 0.94 -34.40 -9.69
N ALA A 63 1.34 -35.49 -9.04
CA ALA A 63 2.53 -35.50 -8.19
C ALA A 63 3.80 -35.07 -8.94
N ALA A 64 3.91 -35.40 -10.23
CA ALA A 64 5.03 -35.02 -11.07
C ALA A 64 5.06 -33.51 -11.37
N GLU A 65 3.90 -32.89 -11.64
CA GLU A 65 3.82 -31.44 -11.88
C GLU A 65 4.12 -30.63 -10.63
N LEU A 66 3.69 -31.12 -9.46
CA LEU A 66 4.03 -30.50 -8.18
C LEU A 66 5.54 -30.56 -7.91
N ALA A 67 6.17 -31.72 -8.12
CA ALA A 67 7.62 -31.88 -7.96
C ALA A 67 8.41 -30.95 -8.90
N LEU A 68 7.95 -30.81 -10.15
CA LEU A 68 8.55 -29.88 -11.11
C LEU A 68 8.41 -28.42 -10.65
N GLN A 69 7.23 -28.01 -10.17
CA GLN A 69 7.01 -26.65 -9.66
C GLN A 69 7.86 -26.35 -8.43
N GLU A 70 8.03 -27.33 -7.52
CA GLU A 70 8.89 -27.19 -6.36
C GLU A 70 10.35 -27.00 -6.77
N GLU A 71 10.84 -27.78 -7.73
CA GLU A 71 12.21 -27.64 -8.23
C GLU A 71 12.43 -26.27 -8.91
N GLN A 72 11.48 -25.82 -9.73
CA GLN A 72 11.53 -24.48 -10.34
C GLN A 72 11.53 -23.37 -9.27
N ALA A 73 10.71 -23.51 -8.23
CA ALA A 73 10.68 -22.57 -7.12
C ALA A 73 12.00 -22.54 -6.35
N ARG A 74 12.60 -23.71 -6.08
CA ARG A 74 13.93 -23.81 -5.43
C ARG A 74 15.01 -23.13 -6.26
N GLN A 75 15.04 -23.37 -7.57
CA GLN A 75 15.99 -22.73 -8.48
C GLN A 75 15.82 -21.20 -8.52
N ALA A 76 14.58 -20.72 -8.57
CA ALA A 76 14.30 -19.28 -8.55
C ALA A 76 14.77 -18.62 -7.24
N LEU A 77 14.54 -19.28 -6.10
CA LEU A 77 15.00 -18.82 -4.79
C LEU A 77 16.52 -18.81 -4.69
N ALA A 78 17.21 -19.85 -5.19
CA ALA A 78 18.67 -19.92 -5.22
C ALA A 78 19.27 -18.75 -6.02
N ARG A 79 18.76 -18.48 -7.23
CA ARG A 79 19.19 -17.34 -8.06
C ARG A 79 18.95 -15.99 -7.37
N LYS A 80 17.83 -15.84 -6.66
CA LYS A 80 17.54 -14.63 -5.88
C LYS A 80 18.50 -14.47 -4.70
N GLN A 81 18.86 -15.55 -4.02
CA GLN A 81 19.84 -15.53 -2.93
C GLN A 81 21.22 -15.16 -3.44
N GLU A 82 21.68 -15.77 -4.54
CA GLU A 82 22.97 -15.46 -5.16
C GLU A 82 23.06 -13.98 -5.56
N ARG A 83 22.01 -13.44 -6.22
CA ARG A 83 21.98 -12.02 -6.58
C ARG A 83 22.09 -11.12 -5.34
N ARG A 84 21.34 -11.42 -4.28
CA ARG A 84 21.42 -10.64 -3.03
C ARG A 84 22.80 -10.71 -2.39
N GLN A 85 23.48 -11.85 -2.44
CA GLN A 85 24.84 -11.99 -1.92
C GLN A 85 25.84 -11.17 -2.74
N ARG A 86 25.74 -11.19 -4.08
CA ARG A 86 26.58 -10.36 -4.94
C ARG A 86 26.35 -8.87 -4.69
N GLU A 87 25.10 -8.42 -4.63
CA GLU A 87 24.74 -7.03 -4.32
C GLU A 87 25.25 -6.61 -2.93
N ALA A 88 25.19 -7.49 -1.93
CA ALA A 88 25.71 -7.22 -0.60
C ALA A 88 27.24 -7.09 -0.59
N ALA A 89 27.94 -8.02 -1.25
CA ALA A 89 29.40 -7.97 -1.37
C ALA A 89 29.87 -6.74 -2.16
N GLU A 90 29.16 -6.34 -3.21
CA GLU A 90 29.44 -5.11 -3.95
C GLU A 90 29.27 -3.87 -3.07
N ARG A 91 28.20 -3.81 -2.27
CA ARG A 91 27.99 -2.70 -1.32
C ARG A 91 29.10 -2.66 -0.27
N GLU A 92 29.48 -3.80 0.29
CA GLU A 92 30.56 -3.88 1.27
C GLU A 92 31.91 -3.45 0.67
N ALA A 93 32.21 -3.87 -0.56
CA ALA A 93 33.41 -3.43 -1.28
C ALA A 93 33.39 -1.93 -1.61
N GLN A 94 32.22 -1.36 -1.92
CA GLN A 94 32.05 0.09 -2.10
C GLN A 94 32.32 0.84 -0.79
N HIS A 95 31.71 0.39 0.32
CA HIS A 95 31.95 0.97 1.64
C HIS A 95 33.43 0.90 2.03
N ALA A 96 34.07 -0.26 1.85
CA ALA A 96 35.50 -0.41 2.13
C ALA A 96 36.37 0.51 1.25
N ARG A 97 35.99 0.73 -0.03
CA ARG A 97 36.67 1.68 -0.92
C ARG A 97 36.47 3.12 -0.50
N ASP A 98 35.29 3.48 -0.01
CA ASP A 98 35.01 4.82 0.49
C ASP A 98 35.74 5.09 1.80
N ASP A 99 35.81 4.10 2.71
CA ASP A 99 36.56 4.17 3.96
C ASP A 99 38.08 4.25 3.73
N LEU A 100 38.60 3.48 2.76
CA LEU A 100 40.02 3.44 2.43
C LEU A 100 40.47 4.58 1.51
N ARG A 101 39.55 5.36 0.91
CA ARG A 101 39.89 6.55 0.13
C ARG A 101 40.43 7.60 1.12
N PRO A 102 41.76 7.77 1.26
CA PRO A 102 42.27 8.89 2.03
C PRO A 102 41.92 10.14 1.21
N LEU A 103 41.72 11.27 1.89
CA LEU A 103 41.68 12.63 1.35
C LEU A 103 43.06 12.97 0.71
N ALA A 104 43.52 12.17 -0.25
CA ALA A 104 44.79 12.35 -0.95
C ALA A 104 44.62 13.49 -1.95
N GLY A 105 44.65 14.72 -1.42
CA GLY A 105 44.69 15.97 -2.19
C GLY A 105 43.65 17.03 -1.83
N SER A 106 42.78 16.83 -0.85
CA SER A 106 41.80 17.86 -0.47
C SER A 106 42.30 18.67 0.72
N ALA A 107 42.33 19.99 0.56
CA ALA A 107 42.22 20.97 1.63
C ALA A 107 41.19 20.51 2.70
N PRO A 108 41.29 20.98 3.96
CA PRO A 108 40.30 20.65 4.99
C PRO A 108 38.90 20.78 4.39
N PRO A 109 37.98 19.81 4.65
CA PRO A 109 36.67 19.83 4.02
C PRO A 109 36.08 21.21 4.23
N ALA A 110 35.92 21.96 3.14
CA ALA A 110 35.26 23.26 3.17
C ALA A 110 33.97 23.01 3.94
N SER A 111 33.69 23.85 4.93
CA SER A 111 32.53 23.66 5.80
C SER A 111 31.29 23.42 4.91
N PRO A 112 30.32 22.58 5.31
CA PRO A 112 29.14 22.30 4.48
C PRO A 112 28.44 23.60 4.04
N ALA A 113 28.54 24.67 4.84
CA ALA A 113 28.09 26.02 4.53
C ALA A 113 28.78 26.66 3.30
N GLU A 114 30.05 26.35 3.05
CA GLU A 114 30.84 26.83 1.91
C GLU A 114 30.72 25.92 0.67
N SER A 115 29.93 24.86 0.74
CA SER A 115 29.73 23.94 -0.37
C SER A 115 28.93 24.61 -1.52
N ALA A 116 29.17 24.12 -2.75
CA ALA A 116 28.36 24.53 -3.90
C ALA A 116 26.88 24.16 -3.73
N ALA A 117 26.60 23.03 -3.06
CA ALA A 117 25.25 22.58 -2.75
C ALA A 117 24.52 23.56 -1.81
N CYS A 118 25.20 24.05 -0.76
CA CYS A 118 24.63 25.06 0.13
C CYS A 118 24.33 26.37 -0.62
N ARG A 119 25.26 26.85 -1.45
CA ARG A 119 25.05 28.05 -2.28
C ARG A 119 23.84 27.89 -3.20
N GLN A 120 23.70 26.74 -3.85
CA GLN A 120 22.57 26.45 -4.72
C GLN A 120 21.25 26.40 -3.95
N ALA A 121 21.20 25.69 -2.82
CA ALA A 121 20.00 25.61 -1.99
C ALA A 121 19.58 26.98 -1.43
N HIS A 122 20.54 27.85 -1.11
CA HIS A 122 20.27 29.22 -0.70
C HIS A 122 19.66 30.05 -1.84
N GLN A 123 20.20 29.95 -3.05
CA GLN A 123 19.66 30.64 -4.22
C GLN A 123 18.22 30.18 -4.55
N GLU A 124 17.97 28.88 -4.49
CA GLU A 124 16.63 28.30 -4.72
C GLU A 124 15.62 28.80 -3.69
N LEU A 125 16.00 28.82 -2.40
CA LEU A 125 15.15 29.37 -1.35
C LEU A 125 14.83 30.86 -1.58
N LEU A 126 15.83 31.67 -1.93
CA LEU A 126 15.62 33.10 -2.23
C LEU A 126 14.67 33.31 -3.43
N GLN A 127 14.81 32.49 -4.47
CA GLN A 127 13.93 32.56 -5.64
C GLN A 127 12.48 32.19 -5.31
N LEU A 128 12.28 31.17 -4.47
CA LEU A 128 10.96 30.78 -3.99
C LEU A 128 10.37 31.84 -3.07
N GLN A 129 11.15 32.38 -2.13
CA GLN A 129 10.71 33.48 -1.26
C GLN A 129 10.29 34.74 -2.04
N ALA A 130 10.91 35.01 -3.19
CA ALA A 130 10.55 36.15 -4.02
C ALA A 130 9.23 35.99 -4.78
N ARG A 131 8.72 34.76 -4.92
CA ARG A 131 7.52 34.44 -5.74
C ARG A 131 6.35 33.89 -4.93
N ALA A 132 6.64 33.19 -3.83
CA ALA A 132 5.66 32.50 -3.01
C ALA A 132 4.86 33.47 -2.15
N ASP A 133 3.57 33.21 -1.99
CA ASP A 133 2.70 33.88 -1.04
C ASP A 133 2.56 33.01 0.24
N PRO A 134 3.15 33.38 1.39
CA PRO A 134 3.08 32.58 2.61
C PRO A 134 1.66 32.40 3.17
N SER A 135 0.67 33.15 2.68
CA SER A 135 -0.73 32.97 3.07
C SER A 135 -1.39 31.78 2.37
N LEU A 136 -0.84 31.33 1.24
CA LEU A 136 -1.29 30.14 0.53
C LEU A 136 -0.63 28.91 1.14
N TYR A 137 -1.43 27.89 1.44
CA TYR A 137 -0.97 26.66 2.09
C TYR A 137 0.11 25.94 1.28
N ASP A 138 -0.08 25.82 -0.03
CA ASP A 138 0.86 25.11 -0.91
C ASP A 138 2.21 25.84 -1.00
N ASP A 139 2.19 27.17 -1.08
CA ASP A 139 3.39 28.00 -1.08
C ASP A 139 4.12 27.95 0.27
N ALA A 140 3.39 27.96 1.38
CA ALA A 140 3.97 27.79 2.71
C ALA A 140 4.66 26.42 2.86
N LEU A 141 4.05 25.35 2.33
CA LEU A 141 4.64 24.01 2.31
C LEU A 141 5.90 23.96 1.44
N LEU A 142 5.87 24.57 0.25
CA LEU A 142 7.04 24.66 -0.63
C LEU A 142 8.19 25.43 0.02
N LEU A 143 7.89 26.53 0.73
CA LEU A 143 8.89 27.29 1.47
C LEU A 143 9.52 26.49 2.62
N ASP A 144 8.73 25.73 3.39
CA ASP A 144 9.24 24.85 4.44
C ASP A 144 10.17 23.76 3.88
N GLN A 145 9.77 23.11 2.78
CA GLN A 145 10.60 22.11 2.11
C GLN A 145 11.91 22.70 1.59
N ALA A 146 11.87 23.89 0.99
CA ALA A 146 13.05 24.60 0.51
C ALA A 146 13.99 25.00 1.65
N GLN A 147 13.43 25.47 2.78
CA GLN A 147 14.20 25.74 4.00
C GLN A 147 14.88 24.46 4.51
N ARG A 148 14.15 23.34 4.55
CA ARG A 148 14.70 22.06 4.99
C ARG A 148 15.82 21.55 4.08
N ARG A 149 15.66 21.72 2.76
CA ARG A 149 16.71 21.39 1.78
C ARG A 149 17.98 22.22 2.00
N ARG A 150 17.83 23.51 2.32
CA ARG A 150 18.96 24.38 2.68
C ARG A 150 19.64 23.93 3.97
N GLU A 151 18.88 23.60 5.01
CA GLU A 151 19.43 23.07 6.28
C GLU A 151 20.30 21.84 6.03
N LEU A 152 19.79 20.86 5.27
CA LEU A 152 20.52 19.63 4.96
C LEU A 152 21.78 19.85 4.12
N ALA A 153 21.77 20.86 3.24
CA ALA A 153 22.90 21.16 2.38
C ALA A 153 23.98 22.01 3.07
N CYS A 154 23.59 22.87 4.02
CA CYS A 154 24.47 23.85 4.64
C CYS A 154 24.98 23.44 6.03
N LEU A 155 24.29 22.56 6.73
CA LEU A 155 24.62 22.18 8.09
C LEU A 155 25.31 20.83 8.14
N SER A 156 26.23 20.68 9.09
CA SER A 156 26.73 19.37 9.47
C SER A 156 25.63 18.54 10.15
N PRO A 157 25.70 17.20 10.12
CA PRO A 157 24.75 16.35 10.82
C PRO A 157 24.63 16.66 12.32
N ALA A 158 25.73 17.07 12.95
CA ALA A 158 25.75 17.47 14.36
C ALA A 158 24.99 18.78 14.61
N GLU A 159 25.09 19.76 13.71
CA GLU A 159 24.33 21.01 13.79
C GLU A 159 22.84 20.80 13.52
N LEU A 160 22.51 19.93 12.55
CA LEU A 160 21.14 19.56 12.25
C LEU A 160 20.46 18.90 13.47
N ALA A 161 21.14 17.97 14.13
CA ALA A 161 20.66 17.33 15.35
C ALA A 161 20.45 18.34 16.50
N ARG A 162 21.33 19.34 16.62
CA ARG A 162 21.16 20.43 17.61
C ARG A 162 19.95 21.30 17.32
N LEU A 163 19.72 21.65 16.05
CA LEU A 163 18.55 22.41 15.62
C LEU A 163 17.26 21.63 15.89
N GLU A 164 17.23 20.34 15.57
CA GLU A 164 16.08 19.48 15.86
C GLU A 164 15.81 19.34 17.36
N ALA A 165 16.87 19.26 18.19
CA ALA A 165 16.73 19.23 19.64
C ALA A 165 16.17 20.54 20.22
N GLN A 166 16.42 21.67 19.55
CA GLN A 166 15.90 22.99 19.93
C GLN A 166 14.52 23.28 19.32
N ARG A 167 14.08 22.52 18.31
CA ARG A 167 12.72 22.69 17.77
C ARG A 167 11.73 22.42 18.90
N PRO A 168 10.75 23.32 19.11
CA PRO A 168 9.74 23.10 20.13
C PRO A 168 9.10 21.74 19.86
N ARG A 169 9.22 20.84 20.83
CA ARG A 169 8.49 19.58 20.77
C ARG A 169 7.02 19.95 20.61
N PRO A 170 6.28 19.36 19.66
CA PRO A 170 4.85 19.53 19.64
C PRO A 170 4.35 19.22 21.05
N ALA A 171 3.59 20.15 21.63
CA ALA A 171 2.97 19.91 22.93
C ALA A 171 2.29 18.52 22.87
N PRO A 172 2.35 17.70 23.94
CA PRO A 172 1.62 16.44 23.95
C PRO A 172 0.18 16.75 23.53
N ALA A 173 -0.26 16.16 22.43
CA ALA A 173 -1.38 16.59 21.60
C ALA A 173 -2.61 17.02 22.43
N ALA A 174 -2.65 18.29 22.83
CA ALA A 174 -3.88 18.96 23.17
C ALA A 174 -4.45 19.43 21.84
N ALA A 175 -5.49 18.74 21.40
CA ALA A 175 -6.16 18.85 20.11
C ALA A 175 -5.36 18.31 18.92
N ALA A 176 -5.64 17.04 18.59
CA ALA A 176 -5.70 16.67 17.18
C ALA A 176 -6.48 17.78 16.45
N SER A 177 -5.90 18.37 15.41
CA SER A 177 -6.60 19.29 14.53
C SER A 177 -7.97 18.68 14.22
N PRO A 178 -9.09 19.37 14.48
CA PRO A 178 -10.39 18.75 14.30
C PRO A 178 -10.47 18.31 12.84
N VAL A 179 -10.69 17.02 12.62
CA VAL A 179 -11.08 16.52 11.32
C VAL A 179 -12.40 17.21 11.02
N ILE A 180 -12.37 18.23 10.15
CA ILE A 180 -13.59 18.82 9.61
C ILE A 180 -14.13 17.78 8.64
N VAL A 181 -14.94 16.87 9.18
CA VAL A 181 -15.86 16.08 8.37
C VAL A 181 -16.88 17.07 7.85
N VAL A 182 -16.70 17.55 6.63
CA VAL A 182 -17.79 18.21 5.91
C VAL A 182 -18.90 17.17 5.87
N PRO A 183 -20.05 17.39 6.54
CA PRO A 183 -21.13 16.43 6.51
C PRO A 183 -21.47 16.24 5.04
N GLY A 184 -21.37 14.99 4.56
CA GLY A 184 -21.84 14.67 3.22
C GLY A 184 -23.26 15.23 3.11
N HIS A 185 -23.49 16.09 2.11
CA HIS A 185 -24.82 16.64 1.85
C HIS A 185 -25.81 15.47 1.91
N PRO A 186 -26.94 15.61 2.62
CA PRO A 186 -27.90 14.53 2.70
C PRO A 186 -28.20 14.09 1.27
N GLN A 187 -27.83 12.86 0.94
CA GLN A 187 -28.16 12.31 -0.37
C GLN A 187 -29.66 12.42 -0.47
N ARG A 188 -30.12 13.26 -1.40
CA ARG A 188 -31.53 13.42 -1.68
C ARG A 188 -32.07 12.00 -1.86
N PRO A 189 -33.12 11.60 -1.12
CA PRO A 189 -33.72 10.30 -1.35
C PRO A 189 -34.00 10.17 -2.85
N PRO A 190 -33.71 9.01 -3.47
CA PRO A 190 -33.97 8.83 -4.88
C PRO A 190 -35.42 9.23 -5.12
N LEU A 191 -35.61 10.27 -5.94
CA LEU A 191 -36.95 10.73 -6.33
C LEU A 191 -37.64 9.50 -6.89
N ARG A 192 -38.69 9.03 -6.21
CA ARG A 192 -39.51 7.94 -6.74
C ARG A 192 -39.92 8.37 -8.16
N PRO A 193 -39.74 7.51 -9.18
CA PRO A 193 -40.21 7.82 -10.51
C PRO A 193 -41.69 8.19 -10.42
N ARG A 194 -42.02 9.44 -10.77
CA ARG A 194 -43.40 9.88 -10.82
C ARG A 194 -44.10 8.99 -11.85
N PRO A 195 -45.28 8.42 -11.54
CA PRO A 195 -46.00 7.63 -12.54
C PRO A 195 -46.18 8.48 -13.80
N PRO A 196 -46.02 7.88 -15.01
CA PRO A 196 -46.18 8.63 -16.24
C PRO A 196 -47.58 9.27 -16.25
N PRO A 197 -47.70 10.51 -16.75
CA PRO A 197 -49.01 11.14 -16.85
C PRO A 197 -49.96 10.25 -17.67
N PRO A 198 -51.26 10.26 -17.34
CA PRO A 198 -52.24 9.51 -18.12
C PRO A 198 -52.16 9.96 -19.58
N ARG A 199 -52.21 8.98 -20.50
CA ARG A 199 -52.19 9.29 -21.93
C ARG A 199 -53.43 10.12 -22.28
N PRO A 200 -53.29 11.18 -23.07
CA PRO A 200 -54.42 11.99 -23.48
C PRO A 200 -55.38 11.15 -24.33
N GLU A 201 -56.68 11.26 -24.07
CA GLU A 201 -57.73 10.60 -24.84
C GLU A 201 -57.96 11.39 -26.14
N ILE A 202 -57.41 10.89 -27.25
CA ILE A 202 -57.51 11.52 -28.57
C ILE A 202 -58.94 11.41 -29.10
N SER A 203 -59.53 12.55 -29.45
CA SER A 203 -60.91 12.67 -29.95
C SER A 203 -60.99 12.53 -31.48
N HIS A 204 -60.12 13.23 -32.22
CA HIS A 204 -60.01 13.11 -33.68
C HIS A 204 -58.57 13.34 -34.14
N CYS A 205 -58.19 12.85 -35.32
CA CYS A 205 -56.93 13.21 -35.97
C CYS A 205 -57.18 13.71 -37.38
N ASN A 206 -56.49 14.79 -37.76
CA ASN A 206 -56.36 15.19 -39.16
C ASN A 206 -55.05 14.63 -39.75
N VAL A 207 -54.73 15.02 -40.98
CA VAL A 207 -53.56 14.50 -41.71
C VAL A 207 -52.22 14.82 -41.01
N PHE A 208 -52.17 15.87 -40.19
CA PHE A 208 -50.93 16.35 -39.58
C PHE A 208 -50.87 16.19 -38.05
N ARG A 209 -52.00 16.19 -37.35
CA ARG A 209 -52.09 16.23 -35.87
C ARG A 209 -53.31 15.49 -35.34
N CYS A 210 -53.16 14.93 -34.14
CA CYS A 210 -54.25 14.40 -33.33
C CYS A 210 -54.69 15.44 -32.29
N TYR A 211 -55.97 15.49 -31.97
CA TYR A 211 -56.54 16.43 -31.02
C TYR A 211 -57.27 15.67 -29.92
N ASP A 212 -57.19 16.13 -28.67
CA ASP A 212 -57.98 15.58 -27.56
C ASP A 212 -59.35 16.28 -27.44
N ARG A 213 -60.16 15.89 -26.45
CA ARG A 213 -61.47 16.51 -26.18
C ARG A 213 -61.38 17.95 -25.66
N GLN A 214 -60.21 18.38 -25.20
CA GLN A 214 -59.95 19.71 -24.66
C GLN A 214 -59.35 20.65 -25.72
N GLY A 215 -59.07 20.14 -26.93
CA GLY A 215 -58.54 20.90 -28.05
C GLY A 215 -57.00 20.94 -28.11
N ASN A 216 -56.28 20.20 -27.25
CA ASN A 216 -54.82 20.15 -27.34
C ASN A 216 -54.40 19.29 -28.53
N ALA A 217 -53.35 19.74 -29.23
CA ALA A 217 -52.86 19.08 -30.44
C ALA A 217 -51.57 18.30 -30.18
N TYR A 218 -51.53 17.04 -30.62
CA TYR A 218 -50.44 16.10 -30.47
C TYR A 218 -49.91 15.67 -31.84
N PRO A 219 -48.61 15.34 -31.95
CA PRO A 219 -48.08 14.67 -33.14
C PRO A 219 -48.75 13.31 -33.32
N ARG A 220 -48.82 12.83 -34.56
CA ARG A 220 -49.36 11.51 -34.90
C ARG A 220 -48.36 10.41 -34.58
#